data_AF-A0A7Y3H2X7-F1
#
_entry.id   AF-A0A7Y3H2X7-F1
#
_cell.length_a   1.000
_cell.length_b   1.000
_cell.length_c   1.000
_cell.angle_alpha   90.00
_cell.angle_beta   90.00
_cell.angle_gamma   90.00
#
_symmetry.space_group_name_H-M   'P 1'
#
loop_
_entity.id
_entity.type
_entity.pdbx_description
1 polymer ?
#
loop_
_entity_poly.entity_id
_entity_poly.type
_entity_poly.pdbx_seq_one_letter_code
_entity_poly.pdbx_strand_id
1 'polypeptide(L)'
;MDRYTHIESYLMNVLSSEDKAAFELEMSQDPQLKADVEAHAKMKSALDGLVEHDVKAVLDAENNQTASDPIPMPTIPIAIGRRKFIPIAASILVLVSVGWWVNKPTSTDRIFENYCKEPIGFDTRSGENVQIDSITKMYFDTYKLIKENKFQEAYNIYSSSNIPKDHKLHDNYEWFSALTLLKLDREKAIEKFELLSKNQSHKYSKKIREILEELR
;
A
#
# COMPACT_ATOMS: atom_id res chain seq x y z
N MET A 1 -11.81 -22.30 -9.50
CA MET A 1 -11.90 -21.01 -8.81
C MET A 1 -11.36 -21.23 -7.40
N ASP A 2 -10.57 -20.31 -6.85
CA ASP A 2 -10.06 -20.46 -5.48
C ASP A 2 -11.23 -20.42 -4.46
N ARG A 3 -11.17 -21.27 -3.42
CA ARG A 3 -12.23 -21.40 -2.39
C ARG A 3 -12.46 -20.07 -1.68
N TYR A 4 -11.39 -19.33 -1.42
CA TYR A 4 -11.42 -17.96 -0.90
C TYR A 4 -12.24 -17.04 -1.81
N THR A 5 -11.90 -17.00 -3.10
CA THR A 5 -12.59 -16.12 -4.08
C THR A 5 -14.07 -16.48 -4.23
N HIS A 6 -14.43 -17.76 -4.10
CA HIS A 6 -15.82 -18.19 -4.17
C HIS A 6 -16.63 -17.70 -2.96
N ILE A 7 -16.08 -17.82 -1.74
CA ILE A 7 -16.66 -17.29 -0.51
C ILE A 7 -16.84 -15.77 -0.59
N GLU A 8 -15.81 -15.05 -1.03
CA GLU A 8 -15.88 -13.59 -1.21
C GLU A 8 -16.98 -13.20 -2.21
N SER A 9 -17.08 -13.92 -3.33
CA SER A 9 -18.09 -13.66 -4.34
C SER A 9 -19.51 -13.87 -3.81
N TYR A 10 -19.70 -14.89 -2.96
CA TYR A 10 -20.97 -15.13 -2.27
C TYR A 10 -21.30 -14.01 -1.27
N LEU A 11 -20.36 -13.65 -0.39
CA LEU A 11 -20.55 -12.60 0.63
C LEU A 11 -20.75 -11.19 0.03
N MET A 12 -20.20 -10.94 -1.16
CA MET A 12 -20.40 -9.70 -1.91
C MET A 12 -21.65 -9.72 -2.78
N ASN A 13 -22.40 -10.83 -2.81
CA ASN A 13 -23.59 -11.03 -3.62
C ASN A 13 -23.36 -10.75 -5.12
N VAL A 14 -22.19 -11.14 -5.63
CA VAL A 14 -21.80 -11.01 -7.05
C VAL A 14 -21.97 -12.30 -7.85
N LEU A 15 -22.27 -13.41 -7.18
CA LEU A 15 -22.60 -14.68 -7.85
C LEU A 15 -23.92 -14.56 -8.61
N SER A 16 -24.01 -15.28 -9.74
CA SER A 16 -25.27 -15.46 -10.44
C SER A 16 -26.28 -16.20 -9.55
N SER A 17 -27.58 -16.09 -9.84
CA SER A 17 -28.60 -16.79 -9.05
C SER A 17 -28.43 -18.31 -9.07
N GLU A 18 -27.93 -18.87 -10.18
CA GLU A 18 -27.65 -20.29 -10.34
C GLU A 18 -26.45 -20.72 -9.49
N ASP A 19 -25.33 -19.99 -9.59
CA ASP A 19 -24.12 -20.28 -8.82
C ASP A 19 -24.35 -20.11 -7.31
N LYS A 20 -25.16 -19.12 -6.93
CA LYS A 20 -25.54 -18.90 -5.54
C LYS A 20 -26.32 -20.09 -4.97
N ALA A 21 -27.27 -20.64 -5.73
CA ALA A 21 -28.03 -21.81 -5.30
C ALA A 21 -27.14 -23.06 -5.20
N ALA A 22 -26.19 -23.23 -6.14
CA ALA A 22 -25.22 -24.31 -6.08
C ALA A 22 -24.29 -24.20 -4.86
N PHE A 23 -23.81 -22.99 -4.55
CA PHE A 23 -22.96 -22.72 -3.39
C PHE A 23 -23.70 -22.94 -2.07
N GLU A 24 -24.96 -22.53 -1.97
CA GLU A 24 -25.80 -22.78 -0.79
C GLU A 24 -26.07 -24.28 -0.57
N LEU A 25 -26.25 -25.03 -1.66
CA LEU A 25 -26.33 -26.48 -1.60
C LEU A 25 -25.01 -27.09 -1.12
N GLU A 26 -23.87 -26.65 -1.65
CA GLU A 26 -22.54 -27.10 -1.21
C GLU A 26 -22.31 -26.81 0.28
N MET A 27 -22.69 -25.62 0.76
CA MET A 27 -22.61 -25.21 2.16
C MET A 27 -23.51 -26.05 3.08
N SER A 28 -24.61 -26.62 2.55
CA SER A 28 -25.46 -27.55 3.30
C SER A 28 -24.84 -28.95 3.44
N GLN A 29 -23.93 -29.31 2.52
CA GLN A 29 -23.29 -30.62 2.45
C GLN A 29 -21.89 -30.63 3.11
N ASP A 30 -21.20 -29.48 3.13
CA ASP A 30 -19.88 -29.30 3.75
C ASP A 30 -19.97 -28.36 4.98
N PRO A 31 -20.01 -28.92 6.21
CA PRO A 31 -19.98 -28.13 7.44
C PRO A 31 -18.72 -27.28 7.60
N GLN A 32 -17.59 -27.69 7.00
CA GLN A 32 -16.34 -26.92 7.04
C GLN A 32 -16.46 -25.67 6.17
N LEU A 33 -17.06 -25.79 4.97
CA LEU A 33 -17.32 -24.63 4.12
C LEU A 33 -18.20 -23.60 4.81
N LYS A 34 -19.24 -24.05 5.51
CA LYS A 34 -20.09 -23.17 6.31
C LYS A 34 -19.29 -22.42 7.39
N ALA A 35 -18.41 -23.13 8.11
CA ALA A 35 -17.56 -22.52 9.13
C ALA A 35 -16.60 -21.47 8.54
N ASP A 36 -16.02 -21.75 7.37
CA ASP A 36 -15.14 -20.80 6.66
C ASP A 36 -15.90 -19.53 6.25
N VAL A 37 -17.12 -19.67 5.70
CA VAL A 37 -18.00 -18.54 5.32
C VAL A 37 -18.34 -17.68 6.55
N GLU A 38 -18.68 -18.32 7.68
CA GLU A 38 -18.97 -17.61 8.93
C GLU A 38 -17.75 -16.87 9.49
N ALA A 39 -16.56 -17.47 9.41
CA ALA A 39 -15.31 -16.83 9.84
C ALA A 39 -14.99 -15.60 8.99
N HIS A 40 -15.12 -15.71 7.67
CA HIS A 40 -14.95 -14.57 6.75
C HIS A 40 -15.96 -13.45 7.01
N ALA A 41 -17.24 -13.80 7.18
CA ALA A 41 -18.29 -12.83 7.47
C ALA A 41 -18.03 -12.06 8.77
N LYS A 42 -17.56 -12.76 9.82
CA LYS A 42 -17.17 -12.14 11.10
C LYS A 42 -15.98 -11.21 10.95
N MET A 43 -14.95 -11.64 10.22
CA MET A 43 -13.77 -10.81 9.96
C MET A 43 -14.13 -9.53 9.22
N LYS A 44 -14.95 -9.62 8.17
CA LYS A 44 -15.45 -8.46 7.42
C LYS A 44 -16.26 -7.51 8.31
N SER A 45 -17.18 -8.05 9.11
CA SER A 45 -17.98 -7.24 10.04
C SER A 45 -17.13 -6.53 11.10
N ALA A 46 -16.06 -7.18 11.57
CA ALA A 46 -15.12 -6.56 12.51
C ALA A 46 -14.37 -5.38 11.87
N LEU A 47 -13.94 -5.54 10.61
CA LEU A 47 -13.31 -4.45 9.84
C LEU A 47 -14.29 -3.30 9.59
N ASP A 48 -15.52 -3.59 9.18
CA ASP A 48 -16.56 -2.58 8.95
C ASP A 48 -16.86 -1.79 10.24
N GLY A 49 -16.95 -2.47 11.39
CA GLY A 49 -17.14 -1.82 12.69
C GLY A 49 -15.95 -0.96 13.15
N LEU A 50 -14.71 -1.40 12.87
CA LEU A 50 -13.49 -0.61 13.11
C LEU A 50 -13.49 0.66 12.26
N VAL A 51 -13.82 0.54 10.98
CA VAL A 51 -13.91 1.68 10.05
C VAL A 51 -15.02 2.63 10.48
N GLU A 52 -16.19 2.13 10.88
CA GLU A 52 -17.30 2.97 11.34
C GLU A 52 -16.92 3.74 12.61
N HIS A 53 -16.23 3.10 13.56
CA HIS A 53 -15.76 3.75 14.77
C HIS A 53 -14.74 4.87 14.47
N ASP A 54 -13.79 4.61 13.58
CA ASP A 54 -12.76 5.59 13.20
C ASP A 54 -13.36 6.76 12.42
N VAL A 55 -14.26 6.48 11.46
CA VAL A 55 -14.97 7.53 10.71
C VAL A 55 -15.84 8.38 11.63
N LYS A 56 -16.55 7.75 12.58
CA LYS A 56 -17.35 8.47 13.56
C LYS A 56 -16.49 9.33 14.48
N ALA A 57 -15.34 8.84 14.93
CA ALA A 57 -14.41 9.61 15.75
C ALA A 57 -13.88 10.85 15.01
N VAL A 58 -13.60 10.72 13.71
CA VAL A 58 -13.20 11.85 12.86
C VAL A 58 -14.34 12.86 12.69
N LEU A 59 -15.56 12.39 12.41
CA LEU A 59 -16.73 13.25 12.26
C LEU A 59 -17.11 13.96 13.57
N ASP A 60 -17.04 13.26 14.71
CA ASP A 60 -17.30 13.86 16.03
C ASP A 60 -16.22 14.88 16.40
N ALA A 61 -14.96 14.65 16.02
CA ALA A 61 -13.88 15.63 16.20
C ALA A 61 -14.08 16.89 15.33
N GLU A 62 -14.61 16.73 14.12
CA GLU A 62 -14.90 17.84 13.20
C GLU A 62 -16.17 18.62 13.60
N ASN A 63 -17.22 17.92 14.05
CA ASN A 63 -18.49 18.53 14.45
C ASN A 63 -18.38 19.27 15.80
N ASN A 64 -17.54 18.79 16.72
CA ASN A 64 -17.21 19.51 17.96
C ASN A 64 -16.33 20.76 17.73
N GLN A 65 -15.73 20.93 16.55
CA GLN A 65 -15.07 22.18 16.17
C GLN A 65 -16.04 23.23 15.58
N THR A 66 -17.24 22.83 15.18
CA THR A 66 -18.27 23.73 14.63
C THR A 66 -19.39 24.06 15.61
N ALA A 67 -19.58 23.27 16.67
CA ALA A 67 -20.49 23.60 17.78
C ALA A 67 -19.81 24.50 18.83
N SER A 68 -19.52 25.76 18.46
CA SER A 68 -19.33 26.81 19.46
C SER A 68 -20.70 27.29 19.93
N ASP A 69 -20.98 27.13 21.22
CA ASP A 69 -22.19 27.62 21.88
C ASP A 69 -22.53 29.07 21.49
N PRO A 70 -23.82 29.43 21.32
CA PRO A 70 -24.21 30.82 21.17
C PRO A 70 -24.02 31.52 22.53
N ILE A 71 -22.88 32.17 22.71
CA ILE A 71 -22.59 32.97 23.90
C ILE A 71 -23.57 34.16 23.94
N PRO A 72 -24.38 34.32 25.01
CA PRO A 72 -25.24 35.49 25.17
C PRO A 72 -24.36 36.73 25.33
N MET A 73 -24.50 37.69 24.41
CA MET A 73 -23.71 38.91 24.39
C MET A 73 -24.01 39.80 25.61
N PRO A 74 -23.04 40.09 26.48
CA PRO A 74 -23.05 41.33 27.24
C PRO A 74 -22.51 42.43 26.31
N THR A 75 -23.35 43.42 25.99
CA THR A 75 -22.91 44.62 25.28
C THR A 75 -21.96 45.42 26.17
N ILE A 76 -20.65 45.26 25.93
CA ILE A 76 -19.61 46.08 26.56
C ILE A 76 -19.11 47.09 25.52
N PRO A 77 -19.12 48.40 25.82
CA PRO A 77 -18.67 49.43 24.89
C PRO A 77 -17.17 49.26 24.59
N ILE A 78 -16.85 49.13 23.31
CA ILE A 78 -15.48 48.95 22.82
C ILE A 78 -14.79 50.31 22.81
N ALA A 79 -13.94 50.55 23.81
CA ALA A 79 -12.87 51.54 23.72
C ALA A 79 -11.71 50.94 22.93
N ILE A 80 -11.35 51.61 21.84
CA ILE A 80 -10.33 51.22 20.87
C ILE A 80 -8.96 51.26 21.55
N GLY A 81 -8.45 50.08 21.94
CA GLY A 81 -7.09 49.87 22.41
C GLY A 81 -6.26 49.11 21.38
N ARG A 82 -5.47 49.84 20.58
CA ARG A 82 -4.42 49.28 19.72
C ARG A 82 -3.41 48.49 20.57
N ARG A 83 -3.04 47.30 20.08
CA ARG A 83 -2.03 46.32 20.58
C ARG A 83 -2.60 45.24 21.51
N LYS A 84 -2.50 43.98 21.04
CA LYS A 84 -2.38 42.69 21.77
C LYS A 84 -3.29 41.53 21.27
N PHE A 85 -3.61 41.48 19.98
CA PHE A 85 -4.24 40.28 19.36
C PHE A 85 -3.45 39.72 18.17
N ILE A 86 -2.12 39.75 18.22
CA ILE A 86 -1.26 39.11 17.20
C ILE A 86 -0.93 37.62 17.46
N PRO A 87 -1.05 36.99 18.66
CA PRO A 87 -0.44 35.68 18.86
C PRO A 87 -1.21 34.47 18.30
N ILE A 88 -2.51 34.58 17.98
CA ILE A 88 -3.33 33.39 17.58
C ILE A 88 -3.17 33.04 16.10
N ALA A 89 -2.94 34.01 15.21
CA ALA A 89 -2.73 33.71 13.78
C ALA A 89 -1.34 33.09 13.50
N ALA A 90 -0.35 33.37 14.35
CA ALA A 90 0.99 32.86 14.18
C ALA A 90 1.09 31.34 14.45
N SER A 91 0.29 30.80 15.38
CA SER A 91 0.34 29.36 15.72
C SER A 91 -0.17 28.47 14.59
N ILE A 92 -1.21 28.91 13.86
CA ILE A 92 -1.75 28.18 12.70
C ILE A 92 -0.72 28.17 11.56
N LEU A 93 -0.07 29.31 11.29
CA LEU A 93 0.99 29.38 10.28
C LEU A 93 2.21 28.51 10.64
N VAL A 94 2.57 28.43 11.93
CA VAL A 94 3.64 27.54 12.40
C VAL A 94 3.27 26.06 12.23
N LEU A 95 2.04 25.67 12.56
CA LEU A 95 1.60 24.27 12.39
C LEU A 95 1.53 23.86 10.90
N VAL A 96 1.03 24.73 10.02
CA VAL A 96 0.99 24.46 8.58
C VAL A 96 2.41 24.40 7.99
N SER A 97 3.31 25.28 8.41
CA SER A 97 4.70 25.27 7.92
C SER A 97 5.50 24.07 8.43
N VAL A 98 5.28 23.62 9.67
CA VAL A 98 5.90 22.38 10.19
C VAL A 98 5.30 21.15 9.51
N GLY A 99 3.98 21.08 9.35
CA GLY A 99 3.32 19.98 8.65
C GLY A 99 3.78 19.82 7.21
N TRP A 100 3.98 20.93 6.49
CA TRP A 100 4.52 20.91 5.13
C TRP A 100 6.01 20.54 5.09
N TRP A 101 6.78 20.87 6.12
CA TRP A 101 8.19 20.48 6.20
C TRP A 101 8.37 18.99 6.44
N VAL A 102 7.54 18.39 7.30
CA VAL A 102 7.60 16.96 7.65
C VAL A 102 7.15 16.07 6.49
N ASN A 103 6.23 16.56 5.64
CA ASN A 103 5.67 15.76 4.54
C ASN A 103 6.37 15.98 3.19
N LYS A 104 7.64 16.41 3.17
CA LYS A 104 8.40 16.42 1.92
C LYS A 104 8.77 14.98 1.57
N PRO A 105 8.40 14.46 0.38
CA PRO A 105 8.79 13.12 -0.03
C PRO A 105 10.31 13.01 0.07
N THR A 106 10.77 11.96 0.74
CA THR A 106 12.20 11.73 0.90
C THR A 106 12.83 11.50 -0.47
N SER A 107 14.14 11.74 -0.60
CA SER A 107 14.82 11.49 -1.89
C SER A 107 14.64 10.05 -2.37
N THR A 108 14.56 9.09 -1.43
CA THR A 108 14.32 7.67 -1.72
C THR A 108 12.91 7.40 -2.24
N ASP A 109 11.88 8.11 -1.76
CA ASP A 109 10.51 7.98 -2.28
C ASP A 109 10.43 8.36 -3.75
N ARG A 110 11.02 9.51 -4.10
CA ARG A 110 11.06 10.00 -5.48
C ARG A 110 11.82 9.05 -6.40
N ILE A 111 12.97 8.55 -5.95
CA ILE A 111 13.75 7.56 -6.72
C ILE A 111 12.91 6.31 -6.92
N PHE A 112 12.30 5.79 -5.86
CA PHE A 112 11.46 4.61 -5.97
C PHE A 112 10.34 4.78 -7.00
N GLU A 113 9.61 5.89 -6.98
CA GLU A 113 8.53 6.18 -7.94
C GLU A 113 9.04 6.26 -9.39
N ASN A 114 10.21 6.88 -9.61
CA ASN A 114 10.78 7.02 -10.94
C ASN A 114 11.21 5.67 -11.55
N TYR A 115 11.70 4.76 -10.72
CA TYR A 115 12.38 3.53 -11.16
C TYR A 115 11.55 2.26 -10.97
N CYS A 116 10.60 2.24 -10.03
CA CYS A 116 9.66 1.14 -9.79
C CYS A 116 8.48 1.19 -10.77
N LYS A 117 8.77 1.05 -12.06
CA LYS A 117 7.75 0.94 -13.11
C LYS A 117 7.18 -0.47 -13.15
N GLU A 118 5.95 -0.59 -13.64
CA GLU A 118 5.28 -1.89 -13.76
C GLU A 118 6.17 -2.92 -14.46
N PRO A 119 6.19 -4.18 -13.97
CA PRO A 119 6.88 -5.24 -14.66
C PRO A 119 6.33 -5.33 -16.07
N ILE A 120 7.23 -5.47 -17.05
CA ILE A 120 6.83 -5.72 -18.43
C ILE A 120 5.97 -6.99 -18.39
N GLY A 121 4.68 -6.84 -18.70
CA GLY A 121 3.77 -7.97 -18.80
C GLY A 121 4.34 -8.97 -19.80
N PHE A 122 4.19 -10.27 -19.52
CA PHE A 122 4.36 -11.23 -20.60
C PHE A 122 3.23 -10.93 -21.58
N ASP A 123 3.56 -10.51 -22.80
CA ASP A 123 2.60 -10.35 -23.88
C ASP A 123 1.95 -11.72 -24.13
N THR A 124 0.86 -12.02 -23.42
CA THR A 124 0.02 -13.18 -23.68
C THR A 124 -0.82 -12.85 -24.89
N ARG A 125 -0.18 -12.87 -26.06
CA ARG A 125 -0.86 -12.72 -27.34
C ARG A 125 -1.63 -14.02 -27.61
N SER A 126 -2.90 -14.02 -27.17
CA SER A 126 -4.04 -14.89 -27.50
C SER A 126 -3.76 -16.35 -27.92
N GLY A 127 -4.17 -17.29 -27.06
CA GLY A 127 -4.63 -18.62 -27.50
C GLY A 127 -3.88 -19.81 -26.90
N GLU A 128 -2.66 -19.63 -26.40
CA GLU A 128 -1.88 -20.71 -25.81
C GLU A 128 -1.96 -20.64 -24.28
N ASN A 129 -2.31 -21.75 -23.65
CA ASN A 129 -2.42 -21.88 -22.19
C ASN A 129 -1.00 -21.86 -21.61
N VAL A 130 -0.38 -20.68 -21.57
CA VAL A 130 1.00 -20.50 -21.12
C VAL A 130 1.05 -20.88 -19.64
N GLN A 131 1.64 -22.03 -19.35
CA GLN A 131 1.90 -22.46 -18.00
C GLN A 131 2.88 -21.46 -17.36
N ILE A 132 2.36 -20.58 -16.52
CA ILE A 132 3.16 -19.63 -15.76
C ILE A 132 3.98 -20.43 -14.75
N ASP A 133 5.30 -20.39 -14.91
CA ASP A 133 6.20 -21.04 -13.96
C ASP A 133 6.07 -20.42 -12.56
N SER A 134 6.41 -21.20 -11.52
CA SER A 134 6.23 -20.77 -10.13
C SER A 134 7.02 -19.51 -9.77
N ILE A 135 8.18 -19.29 -10.38
CA ILE A 135 9.03 -18.11 -10.16
C ILE A 135 8.36 -16.86 -10.72
N THR A 136 7.76 -16.99 -11.91
CA THR A 136 7.02 -15.93 -12.58
C THR A 136 5.75 -15.58 -11.80
N LYS A 137 5.01 -16.57 -11.29
CA LYS A 137 3.85 -16.30 -10.42
C LYS A 137 4.28 -15.56 -9.15
N MET A 138 5.31 -16.08 -8.46
CA MET A 138 5.84 -15.45 -7.26
C MET A 138 6.31 -14.02 -7.50
N TYR A 139 6.89 -13.74 -8.68
CA TYR A 139 7.35 -12.40 -9.05
C TYR A 139 6.20 -11.40 -9.11
N PHE A 140 5.09 -11.76 -9.77
CA PHE A 140 3.91 -10.91 -9.86
C PHE A 140 3.19 -10.76 -8.52
N ASP A 141 3.08 -11.85 -7.75
CA ASP A 141 2.48 -11.83 -6.41
C ASP A 141 3.29 -10.90 -5.48
N THR A 142 4.62 -10.96 -5.55
CA THR A 142 5.51 -10.07 -4.76
C THR A 142 5.38 -8.62 -5.21
N TYR A 143 5.30 -8.37 -6.52
CA TYR A 143 5.10 -7.02 -7.04
C TYR A 143 3.73 -6.43 -6.64
N LYS A 144 2.69 -7.26 -6.50
CA LYS A 144 1.39 -6.83 -5.97
C LYS A 144 1.51 -6.32 -4.54
N LEU A 145 2.31 -6.97 -3.69
CA LEU A 145 2.56 -6.49 -2.32
C LEU A 145 3.22 -5.10 -2.32
N ILE A 146 4.13 -4.84 -3.26
CA ILE A 146 4.74 -3.51 -3.42
C ILE A 146 3.66 -2.46 -3.74
N LYS A 147 2.72 -2.76 -4.64
CA LYS A 147 1.60 -1.87 -4.98
C LYS A 147 0.66 -1.61 -3.79
N GLU A 148 0.54 -2.58 -2.88
CA GLU A 148 -0.22 -2.47 -1.64
C GLU A 148 0.57 -1.79 -0.50
N ASN A 149 1.76 -1.24 -0.77
CA ASN A 149 2.70 -0.66 0.20
C ASN A 149 3.19 -1.64 1.29
N LYS A 150 3.06 -2.96 1.06
CA LYS A 150 3.55 -4.03 1.95
C LYS A 150 5.02 -4.34 1.68
N PHE A 151 5.88 -3.31 1.78
CA PHE A 151 7.28 -3.41 1.39
C PHE A 151 8.07 -4.45 2.19
N GLN A 152 7.78 -4.60 3.50
CA GLN A 152 8.47 -5.56 4.34
C GLN A 152 8.18 -7.01 3.94
N GLU A 153 6.91 -7.32 3.66
CA GLU A 153 6.51 -8.65 3.18
C GLU A 153 7.13 -8.95 1.81
N ALA A 154 7.09 -7.98 0.89
CA ALA A 154 7.72 -8.11 -0.41
C ALA A 154 9.23 -8.37 -0.30
N TYR A 155 9.93 -7.64 0.57
CA TYR A 155 11.36 -7.83 0.81
C TYR A 155 11.67 -9.19 1.42
N ASN A 156 10.86 -9.67 2.37
CA ASN A 156 11.04 -10.99 2.96
C ASN A 156 10.98 -12.08 1.88
N ILE A 157 10.02 -12.00 0.96
CA ILE A 157 9.94 -12.92 -0.19
C ILE A 157 11.22 -12.81 -1.03
N TYR A 158 11.60 -11.60 -1.48
CA TYR A 158 12.81 -11.41 -2.29
C TYR A 158 14.09 -11.95 -1.63
N SER A 159 14.23 -11.76 -0.32
CA SER A 159 15.42 -12.20 0.43
C SER A 159 15.48 -13.71 0.65
N SER A 160 14.33 -14.39 0.71
CA SER A 160 14.24 -15.84 0.89
C SER A 160 14.25 -16.62 -0.42
N SER A 161 13.91 -15.97 -1.54
CA SER A 161 13.84 -16.60 -2.86
C SER A 161 15.22 -16.85 -3.45
N ASN A 162 15.54 -18.12 -3.72
CA ASN A 162 16.75 -18.50 -4.44
C ASN A 162 16.46 -18.64 -5.95
N ILE A 163 16.47 -17.51 -6.66
CA ILE A 163 16.23 -17.49 -8.10
C ILE A 163 17.51 -17.88 -8.86
N PRO A 164 17.50 -18.94 -9.69
CA PRO A 164 18.67 -19.33 -10.48
C PRO A 164 19.20 -18.17 -11.33
N LYS A 165 20.53 -18.04 -11.42
CA LYS A 165 21.19 -16.92 -12.12
C LYS A 165 20.90 -16.89 -13.62
N ASP A 166 20.62 -18.05 -14.21
CA ASP A 166 20.26 -18.23 -15.61
C ASP A 166 18.76 -17.99 -15.88
N HIS A 167 17.95 -17.81 -14.84
CA HIS A 167 16.53 -17.55 -15.01
C HIS A 167 16.28 -16.15 -15.59
N LYS A 168 15.39 -16.05 -16.58
CA LYS A 168 15.03 -14.79 -17.27
C LYS A 168 14.59 -13.64 -16.36
N LEU A 169 14.13 -13.94 -15.14
CA LEU A 169 13.68 -12.97 -14.14
C LEU A 169 14.70 -12.68 -13.05
N HIS A 170 15.89 -13.30 -13.06
CA HIS A 170 16.89 -13.12 -12.01
C HIS A 170 17.22 -11.65 -11.76
N ASP A 171 17.65 -10.93 -12.80
CA ASP A 171 17.95 -9.49 -12.73
C ASP A 171 16.74 -8.64 -12.32
N ASN A 172 15.52 -9.05 -12.70
CA ASN A 172 14.30 -8.35 -12.27
C ASN A 172 14.09 -8.53 -10.76
N TYR A 173 14.28 -9.73 -10.23
CA TYR A 173 14.18 -10.01 -8.80
C TYR A 173 15.20 -9.19 -8.00
N GLU A 174 16.46 -9.18 -8.44
CA GLU A 174 17.52 -8.40 -7.79
C GLU A 174 17.21 -6.90 -7.82
N TRP A 175 16.75 -6.41 -8.97
CA TRP A 175 16.36 -5.01 -9.16
C TRP A 175 15.21 -4.58 -8.24
N PHE A 176 14.09 -5.31 -8.26
CA PHE A 176 12.93 -4.95 -7.43
C PHE A 176 13.17 -5.17 -5.94
N SER A 177 14.02 -6.13 -5.56
CA SER A 177 14.51 -6.28 -4.18
C SER A 177 15.25 -5.03 -3.71
N ALA A 178 16.20 -4.53 -4.51
CA ALA A 178 16.97 -3.32 -4.21
C ALA A 178 16.08 -2.07 -4.15
N LEU A 179 15.12 -1.94 -5.07
CA LEU A 179 14.14 -0.85 -5.02
C LEU A 179 13.27 -0.94 -3.76
N THR A 180 12.81 -2.13 -3.38
CA THR A 180 12.00 -2.31 -2.17
C THR A 180 12.77 -1.87 -0.91
N LEU A 181 14.08 -2.12 -0.87
CA LEU A 181 14.93 -1.62 0.22
C LEU A 181 14.94 -0.10 0.34
N LEU A 182 14.78 0.67 -0.74
CA LEU A 182 14.70 2.14 -0.65
C LEU A 182 13.54 2.62 0.24
N LYS A 183 12.48 1.81 0.37
CA LYS A 183 11.31 2.10 1.22
C LYS A 183 11.46 1.59 2.66
N LEU A 184 12.45 0.75 2.93
CA LEU A 184 12.66 0.12 4.23
C LEU A 184 13.90 0.64 4.94
N ASP A 185 15.03 0.66 4.25
CA ASP A 185 16.34 0.93 4.80
C ASP A 185 17.26 1.46 3.69
N ARG A 186 17.50 2.78 3.70
CA ARG A 186 18.30 3.47 2.69
C ARG A 186 19.74 2.94 2.62
N GLU A 187 20.36 2.62 3.75
CA GLU A 187 21.76 2.19 3.80
C GLU A 187 21.90 0.82 3.14
N LYS A 188 21.04 -0.13 3.50
CA LYS A 188 21.01 -1.45 2.86
C LYS A 188 20.66 -1.37 1.38
N ALA A 189 19.81 -0.43 0.98
CA ALA A 189 19.51 -0.20 -0.43
C ALA A 189 20.78 0.21 -1.19
N ILE A 190 21.57 1.17 -0.65
CA ILE A 190 22.83 1.61 -1.25
C ILE A 190 23.80 0.43 -1.37
N GLU A 191 24.01 -0.32 -0.28
CA GLU A 191 24.89 -1.51 -0.30
C GLU A 191 24.47 -2.53 -1.38
N LYS A 192 23.15 -2.78 -1.50
CA LYS A 192 22.61 -3.68 -2.52
C LYS A 192 22.85 -3.14 -3.92
N PHE A 193 22.61 -1.85 -4.17
CA PHE A 193 22.88 -1.24 -5.47
C PHE A 193 24.37 -1.23 -5.83
N GLU A 194 25.25 -0.97 -4.87
CA GLU A 194 26.69 -1.05 -5.07
C GLU A 194 27.13 -2.46 -5.44
N LEU A 195 26.58 -3.48 -4.78
CA LEU A 195 26.81 -4.88 -5.15
C LEU A 195 26.38 -5.18 -6.59
N LEU A 196 25.16 -4.78 -6.96
CA LEU A 196 24.62 -5.02 -8.31
C LEU A 196 25.39 -4.24 -9.38
N SER A 197 25.91 -3.05 -9.06
CA SER A 197 26.70 -2.22 -9.98
C SER A 197 28.00 -2.88 -10.44
N LYS A 198 28.53 -3.84 -9.66
CA LYS A 198 29.72 -4.62 -10.02
C LYS A 198 29.46 -5.55 -11.21
N ASN A 199 28.20 -5.94 -11.43
CA ASN A 199 27.79 -6.75 -12.58
C ASN A 199 27.45 -5.83 -13.77
N GLN A 200 28.42 -5.61 -14.66
CA GLN A 200 28.23 -4.77 -15.85
C GLN A 200 27.17 -5.31 -16.82
N SER A 201 26.99 -6.64 -16.84
CA SER A 201 26.03 -7.33 -17.70
C SER A 201 24.61 -7.33 -17.14
N HIS A 202 24.40 -6.83 -15.92
CA HIS A 202 23.07 -6.77 -15.31
C HIS A 202 22.13 -5.89 -16.16
N LYS A 203 20.92 -6.39 -16.42
CA LYS A 203 19.90 -5.72 -17.27
C LYS A 203 19.64 -4.26 -16.89
N TYR A 204 19.81 -3.92 -15.61
CA TYR A 204 19.58 -2.59 -15.06
C TYR A 204 20.86 -1.80 -14.74
N SER A 205 22.04 -2.23 -15.19
CA SER A 205 23.35 -1.66 -14.81
C SER A 205 23.47 -0.14 -15.04
N LYS A 206 22.88 0.40 -16.11
CA LYS A 206 22.82 1.85 -16.35
C LYS A 206 22.00 2.58 -15.27
N LYS A 207 20.78 2.09 -15.01
CA LYS A 207 19.86 2.69 -14.03
C LYS A 207 20.39 2.58 -12.60
N ILE A 208 21.07 1.47 -12.27
CA ILE A 208 21.71 1.29 -10.96
C ILE A 208 22.73 2.41 -10.71
N ARG A 209 23.54 2.76 -11.71
CA ARG A 209 24.51 3.87 -11.59
C ARG A 209 23.80 5.21 -11.44
N GLU A 210 22.75 5.46 -12.21
CA GLU A 210 21.95 6.68 -12.09
C GLU A 210 21.37 6.84 -10.68
N ILE A 211 20.79 5.76 -10.11
CA ILE A 211 20.29 5.75 -8.73
C ILE A 211 21.41 6.01 -7.70
N LEU A 212 22.57 5.37 -7.84
CA LEU A 212 23.68 5.56 -6.90
C LEU A 212 24.19 7.01 -6.90
N GLU A 213 24.21 7.67 -8.05
CA GLU A 213 24.56 9.10 -8.12
C GLU A 213 23.48 9.99 -7.50
N GLU A 214 22.19 9.65 -7.66
CA GLU A 214 21.10 10.38 -7.00
C GLU A 214 21.04 10.16 -5.47
N LEU A 215 21.57 9.04 -4.98
CA LEU A 215 21.60 8.72 -3.55
C LEU A 215 22.80 9.33 -2.82
N ARG A 216 23.83 9.80 -3.51
CA ARG A 216 25.02 10.45 -2.92
C ARG A 216 24.74 11.91 -2.60
#